data_AF-X1L1Q2-F1
#
_entry.id   AF-X1L1Q2-F1
#
_cell.length_a   1.000
_cell.length_b   1.000
_cell.length_c   1.000
_cell.angle_alpha   90.00
_cell.angle_beta   90.00
_cell.angle_gamma   90.00
#
_symmetry.space_group_name_H-M   'P 1'
#
loop_
_entity.id
_entity.type
_entity.pdbx_description
1 polymer ?
#
loop_
_entity_poly.entity_id
_entity_poly.type
_entity_poly.pdbx_seq_one_letter_code
_entity_poly.pdbx_strand_id
1 'polypeptide(L)' 'YETVAGFILDLLGRIPKRGEQLKYKDLKLVITKMRGVKIEEILLTTIRLVLPNPIKAALAVVPLLLSSIT' A
#
# COMPACT_ATOMS: atom_id res chain seq x y z
N TYR A 1 -22.59 0.10 6.01
CA TYR A 1 -21.59 0.41 7.05
C TYR A 1 -21.40 1.91 7.11
N GLU A 2 -21.27 2.51 8.29
CA GLU A 2 -21.05 3.96 8.45
C GLU A 2 -19.59 4.33 8.77
N THR A 3 -18.77 3.35 9.19
CA THR A 3 -17.37 3.58 9.60
C THR A 3 -16.41 2.77 8.73
N VAL A 4 -15.15 3.24 8.64
CA VAL A 4 -14.09 2.52 7.94
C VAL A 4 -13.83 1.14 8.57
N ALA A 5 -13.92 1.03 9.90
CA ALA A 5 -13.81 -0.24 10.60
C ALA A 5 -14.93 -1.21 10.21
N GLY A 6 -16.19 -0.73 10.15
CA GLY A 6 -17.33 -1.53 9.71
C GLY A 6 -17.20 -1.98 8.25
N PHE A 7 -16.72 -1.10 7.38
CA PHE A 7 -16.41 -1.44 5.98
C PHE A 7 -15.35 -2.55 5.89
N ILE A 8 -14.27 -2.47 6.66
CA ILE A 8 -13.22 -3.51 6.68
C ILE A 8 -13.74 -4.83 7.22
N LEU A 9 -14.57 -4.81 8.28
CA LEU A 9 -15.16 -6.02 8.85
C LEU A 9 -16.07 -6.72 7.86
N ASP A 10 -16.90 -5.97 7.14
CA ASP A 10 -17.74 -6.54 6.10
C ASP A 10 -16.93 -7.07 4.92
N LEU A 11 -15.91 -6.32 4.48
CA LEU A 11 -15.01 -6.73 3.41
C LEU A 11 -14.29 -8.06 3.73
N LEU A 12 -13.92 -8.27 4.99
CA LEU A 12 -13.22 -9.48 5.43
C LEU A 12 -14.17 -10.63 5.81
N GLY A 13 -15.40 -10.34 6.23
CA GLY A 13 -16.36 -11.33 6.74
C GLY A 13 -15.94 -12.02 8.04
N ARG A 14 -14.89 -11.55 8.71
CA ARG A 14 -14.35 -12.11 9.97
C ARG A 14 -13.66 -11.03 10.80
N ILE A 15 -13.36 -11.34 12.06
CA ILE A 15 -12.57 -10.44 12.92
C ILE A 15 -11.10 -10.45 12.46
N PRO A 16 -10.54 -9.29 12.08
CA PRO A 16 -9.15 -9.18 11.67
C PRO A 16 -8.20 -9.19 12.87
N LYS A 17 -6.92 -9.39 12.57
CA LYS A 17 -5.84 -9.31 13.56
C LYS A 17 -5.03 -8.03 13.39
N ARG A 18 -4.36 -7.60 14.47
CA ARG A 18 -3.40 -6.49 14.41
C ARG A 18 -2.25 -6.85 13.46
N GLY A 19 -1.85 -5.89 12.63
CA GLY A 19 -0.81 -6.04 11.60
C GLY A 19 -1.32 -6.64 10.29
N GLU A 20 -2.59 -7.04 10.22
CA GLU A 20 -3.20 -7.55 9.00
C GLU A 20 -3.28 -6.45 7.94
N GLN A 21 -2.88 -6.81 6.73
CA GLN A 21 -2.79 -5.90 5.59
C GLN A 21 -3.81 -6.34 4.55
N LEU A 22 -4.56 -5.37 4.04
CA LEU A 22 -5.55 -5.59 3.00
C LEU A 22 -5.41 -4.53 1.92
N LYS A 23 -5.69 -4.93 0.69
CA LYS A 23 -5.61 -4.06 -0.47
C LYS A 23 -7.03 -3.81 -0.98
N TYR A 24 -7.38 -2.55 -1.13
CA TYR A 24 -8.66 -2.14 -1.68
C TYR A 24 -8.42 -1.06 -2.74
N LYS A 25 -8.62 -1.42 -4.01
CA LYS A 25 -8.23 -0.58 -5.16
C LYS A 25 -6.74 -0.19 -5.06
N ASP A 26 -6.44 1.09 -5.17
CA ASP A 26 -5.09 1.67 -5.08
C ASP A 26 -4.69 1.98 -3.63
N LEU A 27 -5.42 1.45 -2.64
CA LEU A 27 -5.17 1.68 -1.23
C LEU A 27 -4.66 0.39 -0.59
N LYS A 28 -3.59 0.53 0.18
CA LYS A 28 -3.13 -0.47 1.13
C LYS A 28 -3.58 -0.01 2.52
N LEU A 29 -4.35 -0.85 3.18
CA LEU A 29 -4.83 -0.62 4.53
C LEU A 29 -4.12 -1.60 5.47
N VAL A 30 -3.61 -1.10 6.59
CA VAL A 30 -2.93 -1.90 7.61
C VAL A 30 -3.57 -1.63 8.95
N ILE A 31 -4.03 -2.67 9.63
CA ILE A 31 -4.65 -2.54 10.95
C ILE A 31 -3.55 -2.37 11.99
N THR A 32 -3.32 -1.16 12.47
CA THR A 32 -2.21 -0.87 13.38
C THR A 32 -2.58 -1.09 14.83
N LYS A 33 -3.86 -0.93 15.20
CA LYS A 33 -4.32 -1.06 16.58
C LYS A 33 -5.73 -1.66 16.69
N MET A 34 -5.85 -2.60 17.64
CA MET A 34 -7.08 -3.30 18.00
C MET A 34 -7.34 -3.11 19.49
N ARG A 35 -8.61 -2.95 19.88
CA ARG A 35 -9.08 -3.07 21.27
C ARG A 35 -10.17 -4.14 21.32
N GLY A 36 -9.79 -5.33 21.76
CA GLY A 36 -10.67 -6.50 21.67
C GLY A 36 -11.05 -6.76 20.20
N VAL A 37 -12.34 -6.68 19.90
CA VAL A 37 -12.89 -6.86 18.54
C VAL A 37 -12.98 -5.56 17.73
N LYS A 38 -12.73 -4.40 18.36
CA LYS A 38 -12.83 -3.09 17.73
C LYS A 38 -11.51 -2.70 17.08
N ILE A 39 -11.56 -2.27 15.83
CA ILE A 39 -10.45 -1.61 15.15
C ILE A 39 -10.38 -0.16 15.65
N GLU A 40 -9.23 0.25 16.19
CA GLU A 40 -9.02 1.64 16.65
C GLU A 40 -8.29 2.48 15.62
N GLU A 41 -7.25 1.92 15.00
CA GLU A 41 -6.38 2.67 14.10
C GLU A 41 -6.05 1.83 12.86
N ILE A 42 -6.06 2.50 11.71
CA ILE A 42 -5.75 1.92 10.41
C ILE A 42 -4.79 2.87 9.71
N LEU A 43 -3.67 2.33 9.25
CA LEU A 43 -2.75 3.04 8.39
C LEU A 43 -3.17 2.85 6.94
N LEU A 44 -3.37 3.97 6.24
CA LEU A 44 -3.72 4.01 4.84
C LEU A 44 -2.52 4.45 4.02
N THR A 45 -2.19 3.70 2.97
CA THR A 45 -1.16 4.05 2.01
C THR A 45 -1.76 4.04 0.62
N THR A 46 -1.67 5.16 -0.08
CA THR A 46 -2.00 5.23 -1.51
C THR A 46 -0.85 4.64 -2.31
N ILE A 47 -1.15 3.61 -3.08
CA ILE A 47 -0.20 3.04 -4.04
C ILE A 47 -0.25 3.94 -5.26
N ARG A 48 0.55 5.01 -5.24
CA ARG A 48 0.83 5.77 -6.45
C ARG A 48 1.96 5.09 -7.19
N LEU A 49 1.66 4.55 -8.37
CA LEU A 49 2.67 4.29 -9.39
C LEU A 49 3.14 5.64 -9.94
N VAL A 50 4.17 6.20 -9.30
CA VAL A 50 4.87 7.36 -9.87
C VAL A 50 5.75 6.83 -10.99
N LEU A 51 5.35 7.09 -12.24
CA LEU A 51 6.26 6.89 -13.35
C LEU A 51 7.50 7.77 -13.09
N PRO A 52 8.71 7.20 -13.04
CA PRO A 52 9.91 8.00 -12.86
C PRO A 52 9.96 9.02 -13.99
N ASN A 53 10.33 10.27 -13.64
CA ASN A 53 10.52 11.32 -14.63
C ASN A 53 11.34 10.75 -15.80
N PRO A 54 10.88 10.86 -17.06
CA PRO A 54 11.55 10.23 -18.21
C PRO A 54 13.03 10.59 -18.29
N ILE A 55 13.40 11.80 -17.88
CA ILE A 55 14.80 12.23 -17.81
C ILE A 55 15.58 11.45 -16.74
N LYS A 56 14.99 11.27 -15.54
CA LYS A 56 15.61 10.52 -14.44
C LYS A 56 15.75 9.03 -14.76
N ALA A 57 14.76 8.47 -15.45
CA ALA A 57 14.78 7.08 -15.91
C ALA A 57 15.86 6.86 -16.99
N ALA A 58 15.95 7.76 -17.97
CA ALA A 58 16.98 7.72 -19.01
C ALA A 58 18.39 7.88 -18.42
N LEU A 59 18.61 8.84 -17.51
CA LEU A 59 19.92 9.03 -16.86
C LEU A 59 20.38 7.79 -16.07
N ALA A 60 19.46 7.06 -15.44
CA ALA A 60 19.79 5.88 -14.65
C ALA A 60 20.30 4.68 -15.49
N VAL A 61 19.95 4.63 -16.79
CA VAL A 61 20.36 3.54 -17.69
C VAL A 61 21.59 3.86 -18.53
N VAL A 62 22.01 5.13 -18.60
CA VAL A 62 23.22 5.56 -19.33
C VAL A 62 24.49 4.76 -18.94
N PRO A 63 24.78 4.50 -17.65
CA PRO A 63 25.97 3.74 -17.27
C PRO A 63 25.99 2.30 -17.77
N LEU A 64 24.82 1.65 -17.84
CA LEU A 64 24.66 0.27 -18.31
C LEU A 64 24.89 0.14 -19.82
N LEU A 65 24.56 1.18 -20.58
CA LEU A 65 24.82 1.23 -22.02
C LEU A 65 26.30 1.49 -22.30
N LEU A 66 26.95 2.35 -21.50
CA LEU A 66 28.38 2.64 -21.62
C LEU A 66 29.25 1.41 -21.34
N SER A 67 28.86 0.55 -20.39
CA SER A 67 29.58 -0.70 -20.09
C SER A 67 29.50 -1.76 -21.19
N SER A 68 28.60 -1.60 -22.18
CA SER A 68 28.47 -2.55 -23.31
C SER A 68 29.36 -2.18 -24.51
N ILE A 69 30.00 -1.01 -24.46
CA ILE A 69 30.82 -0.44 -25.54
C ILE A 69 32.31 -0.38 -25.13
N THR A 70 32.66 -0.83 -23.91
CA THR A 70 34.04 -0.94 -23.40
C THR A 70 34.49 -2.40 -23.42
#